data_AF-A0A441BK48-F1
#
_entry.id   AF-A0A441BK48-F1
#
_cell.length_a   1.000
_cell.length_b   1.000
_cell.length_c   1.000
_cell.angle_alpha   90.00
_cell.angle_beta   90.00
_cell.angle_gamma   90.00
#
_symmetry.space_group_name_H-M   'P 1'
#
loop_
_entity.id
_entity.type
_entity.pdbx_description
1 polymer ?
#
loop_
_entity_poly.entity_id
_entity_poly.type
_entity_poly.pdbx_seq_one_letter_code
_entity_poly.pdbx_strand_id
1 'polypeptide(L)'
;MVDFLPPTICISERAFSNRLVPYRSSTIMIDKGIPMRSSVAPTYENRVLSAYEGEILGEEFFSVLAQNADSDQSRVKLRNLAAIERLVAEALLPVIARYSLQPNSKVLLAEKGRDETVEYAELSWTEFAVKLKKLLGPFVREFENLLVEAPVEDRPYIQLLLDHEIALFAFAQAEGEESSDGQIHLDNFLQRHQALLRNES
;
A
#
# COMPACT_ATOMS: atom_id res chain seq x y z
N MET A 1 34.85 11.93 34.84
CA MET A 1 34.64 12.64 33.57
C MET A 1 34.11 11.59 32.62
N VAL A 2 32.79 11.54 32.54
CA VAL A 2 32.03 10.61 31.69
C VAL A 2 31.89 11.29 30.33
N ASP A 3 32.26 10.62 29.25
CA ASP A 3 31.65 10.89 27.96
C ASP A 3 31.53 9.58 27.19
N PHE A 4 30.27 9.31 26.86
CA PHE A 4 29.69 8.11 26.28
C PHE A 4 30.00 8.07 24.78
N LEU A 5 30.51 6.93 24.31
CA LEU A 5 30.43 6.54 22.89
C LEU A 5 28.97 6.20 22.54
N PRO A 6 28.42 6.70 21.43
CA PRO A 6 27.12 6.22 20.96
C PRO A 6 27.27 4.82 20.34
N PRO A 7 26.31 3.90 20.57
CA PRO A 7 26.35 2.56 20.04
C PRO A 7 25.98 2.50 18.55
N THR A 8 26.77 1.76 17.80
CA THR A 8 26.46 1.23 16.48
C THR A 8 25.20 0.37 16.57
N ILE A 9 24.06 0.88 16.08
CA ILE A 9 22.88 0.05 15.86
C ILE A 9 22.92 -0.40 14.40
N CYS A 10 23.42 -1.62 14.18
CA CYS A 10 23.14 -2.38 12.97
C CYS A 10 21.63 -2.70 12.94
N ILE A 11 20.83 -1.93 12.20
CA ILE A 11 19.46 -2.32 11.87
C ILE A 11 19.50 -3.14 10.59
N SER A 12 19.07 -4.40 10.71
CA SER A 12 19.13 -5.43 9.67
C SER A 12 18.21 -5.13 8.48
N GLU A 13 18.70 -5.48 7.27
CA GLU A 13 18.00 -5.55 5.96
C GLU A 13 16.79 -6.52 5.90
N ARG A 14 15.93 -6.61 6.94
CA ARG A 14 14.93 -7.68 7.07
C ARG A 14 13.50 -7.27 7.42
N ALA A 15 13.17 -5.98 7.41
CA ALA A 15 11.83 -5.53 7.82
C ALA A 15 10.80 -5.52 6.68
N PHE A 16 11.20 -5.28 5.43
CA PHE A 16 10.24 -5.05 4.34
C PHE A 16 9.66 -6.33 3.69
N SER A 17 10.39 -7.46 3.73
CA SER A 17 10.04 -8.63 2.89
C SER A 17 9.04 -9.62 3.51
N ASN A 18 8.61 -9.45 4.76
CA ASN A 18 7.97 -10.57 5.49
C ASN A 18 6.59 -10.29 6.12
N ARG A 19 5.98 -9.12 5.93
CA ARG A 19 4.67 -8.82 6.56
C ARG A 19 3.59 -8.18 5.67
N LEU A 20 3.87 -8.04 4.37
CA LEU A 20 2.86 -7.97 3.30
C LEU A 20 3.31 -9.02 2.28
N VAL A 21 2.73 -10.22 2.34
CA VAL A 21 3.32 -11.46 1.78
C VAL A 21 3.69 -11.35 0.29
N PRO A 22 4.98 -11.42 -0.10
CA PRO A 22 5.37 -11.90 -1.41
C PRO A 22 5.80 -13.36 -1.25
N TYR A 23 4.99 -14.29 -1.72
CA TYR A 23 5.23 -15.73 -1.64
C TYR A 23 6.57 -16.10 -2.32
N ARG A 24 7.62 -16.36 -1.53
CA ARG A 24 8.86 -16.97 -2.01
C ARG A 24 8.75 -18.49 -1.92
N SER A 25 8.57 -19.13 -3.08
CA SER A 25 8.73 -20.57 -3.24
C SER A 25 10.19 -20.96 -2.96
N SER A 26 10.41 -21.74 -1.90
CA SER A 26 11.71 -22.35 -1.61
C SER A 26 11.58 -23.86 -1.71
N THR A 27 12.25 -24.42 -2.72
CA THR A 27 12.53 -25.85 -2.89
C THR A 27 13.08 -26.45 -1.59
N ILE A 28 12.45 -27.51 -1.08
CA ILE A 28 12.98 -28.32 0.05
C ILE A 28 13.35 -29.71 -0.44
N MET A 29 14.57 -30.13 -0.13
CA MET A 29 14.99 -31.53 -0.06
C MET A 29 14.83 -32.03 1.39
N ILE A 30 13.83 -32.91 1.58
CA ILE A 30 13.73 -34.11 2.45
C ILE A 30 14.01 -34.08 3.99
N ASP A 31 12.96 -34.55 4.71
CA ASP A 31 12.87 -35.39 5.93
C ASP A 31 12.68 -34.79 7.35
N LYS A 32 11.73 -35.44 8.06
CA LYS A 32 11.34 -35.45 9.48
C LYS A 32 10.17 -34.56 9.96
N GLY A 33 8.96 -35.09 9.76
CA GLY A 33 8.03 -35.37 10.88
C GLY A 33 7.47 -34.22 11.72
N ILE A 34 7.12 -33.08 11.12
CA ILE A 34 6.35 -32.00 11.78
C ILE A 34 5.05 -31.79 10.98
N PRO A 35 3.85 -31.70 11.59
CA PRO A 35 2.63 -31.46 10.83
C PRO A 35 2.77 -30.16 10.03
N MET A 36 2.68 -30.28 8.70
CA MET A 36 2.69 -29.18 7.75
C MET A 36 1.67 -28.12 8.19
N ARG A 37 2.15 -26.94 8.59
CA ARG A 37 1.35 -25.72 8.45
C ARG A 37 1.05 -25.60 6.96
N SER A 38 -0.21 -25.75 6.60
CA SER A 38 -0.66 -25.85 5.22
C SER A 38 -0.22 -24.61 4.41
N SER A 39 0.58 -24.84 3.36
CA SER A 39 1.00 -23.84 2.37
C SER A 39 -0.14 -23.52 1.39
N VAL A 40 -1.31 -23.18 1.92
CA VAL A 40 -2.49 -22.86 1.10
C VAL A 40 -2.34 -21.41 0.64
N ALA A 41 -2.43 -21.19 -0.67
CA ALA A 41 -2.47 -19.85 -1.24
C ALA A 41 -3.61 -19.04 -0.59
N PRO A 42 -3.43 -17.74 -0.32
CA PRO A 42 -4.49 -16.93 0.27
C PRO A 42 -5.74 -16.94 -0.64
N THR A 43 -6.93 -17.00 -0.04
CA THR A 43 -8.18 -16.93 -0.80
C THR A 43 -8.40 -15.52 -1.34
N TYR A 44 -9.30 -15.38 -2.30
CA TYR A 44 -9.74 -14.09 -2.84
C TYR A 44 -10.14 -13.12 -1.70
N GLU A 45 -10.94 -13.58 -0.75
CA GLU A 45 -11.42 -12.78 0.37
C GLU A 45 -10.29 -12.30 1.29
N ASN A 46 -9.30 -13.16 1.55
CA ASN A 46 -8.13 -12.78 2.35
C ASN A 46 -7.30 -11.70 1.66
N ARG A 47 -7.22 -11.74 0.32
CA ARG A 47 -6.47 -10.77 -0.48
C ARG A 47 -7.22 -9.44 -0.55
N VAL A 48 -8.54 -9.46 -0.74
CA VAL A 48 -9.40 -8.27 -0.65
C VAL A 48 -9.33 -7.63 0.74
N LEU A 49 -9.39 -8.42 1.80
CA LEU A 49 -9.24 -7.91 3.17
C LEU A 49 -7.87 -7.24 3.35
N SER A 50 -6.81 -7.88 2.88
CA SER A 50 -5.45 -7.32 2.96
C SER A 50 -5.31 -6.03 2.18
N ALA A 51 -5.94 -5.92 1.00
CA ALA A 51 -5.97 -4.69 0.22
C ALA A 51 -6.67 -3.57 0.98
N TYR A 52 -7.89 -3.81 1.49
CA TYR A 52 -8.64 -2.82 2.28
C TYR A 52 -7.87 -2.34 3.53
N GLU A 53 -7.18 -3.25 4.23
CA GLU A 53 -6.33 -2.87 5.35
C GLU A 53 -5.09 -2.07 4.91
N GLY A 54 -4.57 -2.38 3.72
CA GLY A 54 -3.51 -1.64 3.05
C GLY A 54 -3.90 -0.19 2.79
N GLU A 55 -5.12 0.07 2.30
CA GLU A 55 -5.60 1.44 2.07
C GLU A 55 -5.64 2.28 3.36
N ILE A 56 -6.09 1.69 4.48
CA ILE A 56 -6.12 2.40 5.77
C ILE A 56 -4.69 2.69 6.27
N LEU A 57 -3.78 1.76 6.05
CA LEU A 57 -2.36 1.95 6.36
C LEU A 57 -1.75 3.05 5.48
N GLY A 58 -2.02 3.03 4.18
CA GLY A 58 -1.57 4.00 3.18
C GLY A 58 -2.05 5.41 3.48
N GLU A 59 -3.32 5.56 3.88
CA GLU A 59 -3.89 6.84 4.31
C GLU A 59 -3.05 7.48 5.43
N GLU A 60 -2.76 6.72 6.49
CA GLU A 60 -1.97 7.24 7.62
C GLU A 60 -0.50 7.46 7.22
N PHE A 61 0.08 6.54 6.44
CA PHE A 61 1.46 6.64 5.94
C PHE A 61 1.68 7.97 5.19
N PHE A 62 0.86 8.26 4.18
CA PHE A 62 0.97 9.51 3.43
C PHE A 62 0.59 10.74 4.27
N SER A 63 -0.38 10.61 5.19
CA SER A 63 -0.76 11.71 6.09
C SER A 63 0.37 12.12 7.02
N VAL A 64 1.13 11.17 7.56
CA VAL A 64 2.29 11.46 8.42
C VAL A 64 3.44 12.06 7.60
N LEU A 65 3.72 11.54 6.40
CA LEU A 65 4.72 12.16 5.52
C LEU A 65 4.33 13.58 5.14
N ALA A 66 3.04 13.85 4.88
CA ALA A 66 2.56 15.19 4.60
C ALA A 66 2.78 16.16 5.76
N GLN A 67 2.68 15.72 7.02
CA GLN A 67 2.94 16.56 8.18
C GLN A 67 4.42 17.00 8.24
N ASN A 68 5.33 16.11 7.84
CA ASN A 68 6.78 16.34 7.91
C ASN A 68 7.40 16.84 6.60
N ALA A 69 6.61 17.00 5.53
CA ALA A 69 7.13 17.42 4.23
C ALA A 69 7.82 18.80 4.28
N ASP A 70 8.96 18.92 3.57
CA ASP A 70 9.77 20.15 3.53
C ASP A 70 9.17 21.26 2.65
N SER A 71 8.39 20.88 1.63
CA SER A 71 7.80 21.81 0.67
C SER A 71 6.28 21.76 0.67
N ASP A 72 5.64 22.90 0.41
CA ASP A 72 4.19 22.97 0.28
C ASP A 72 3.68 22.13 -0.91
N GLN A 73 4.47 22.04 -1.98
CA GLN A 73 4.11 21.22 -3.14
C GLN A 73 4.07 19.72 -2.78
N SER A 74 5.13 19.20 -2.16
CA SER A 74 5.18 17.81 -1.68
C SER A 74 4.09 17.53 -0.66
N ARG A 75 3.83 18.47 0.24
CA ARG A 75 2.76 18.39 1.25
C ARG A 75 1.38 18.24 0.62
N VAL A 76 1.07 19.03 -0.40
CA VAL A 76 -0.21 18.94 -1.13
C VAL A 76 -0.33 17.58 -1.82
N LYS A 77 0.72 17.13 -2.52
CA LYS A 77 0.70 15.84 -3.21
C LYS A 77 0.52 14.65 -2.24
N LEU A 78 1.23 14.66 -1.11
CA LEU A 78 1.07 13.62 -0.08
C LEU A 78 -0.33 13.62 0.54
N ARG A 79 -0.94 14.79 0.76
CA ARG A 79 -2.34 14.87 1.20
C ARG A 79 -3.30 14.32 0.15
N ASN A 80 -3.04 14.55 -1.14
CA ASN A 80 -3.85 13.99 -2.23
C ASN A 80 -3.74 12.46 -2.27
N LEU A 81 -2.53 11.91 -2.10
CA LEU A 81 -2.33 10.46 -1.98
C LEU A 81 -3.10 9.89 -0.80
N ALA A 82 -2.97 10.45 0.41
CA ALA A 82 -3.73 10.02 1.58
C ALA A 82 -5.25 10.06 1.36
N ALA A 83 -5.74 11.10 0.69
CA ALA A 83 -7.16 11.23 0.38
C ALA A 83 -7.64 10.14 -0.61
N ILE A 84 -6.80 9.76 -1.58
CA ILE A 84 -7.11 8.67 -2.52
C ILE A 84 -7.22 7.33 -1.80
N GLU A 85 -6.24 6.99 -0.96
CA GLU A 85 -6.25 5.75 -0.15
C GLU A 85 -7.56 5.63 0.65
N ARG A 86 -7.94 6.70 1.35
CA ARG A 86 -9.21 6.75 2.10
C ARG A 86 -10.43 6.50 1.21
N LEU A 87 -10.48 7.17 0.05
CA LEU A 87 -11.58 7.04 -0.91
C LEU A 87 -11.69 5.62 -1.49
N VAL A 88 -10.55 4.96 -1.75
CA VAL A 88 -10.50 3.57 -2.20
C VAL A 88 -10.95 2.64 -1.07
N ALA A 89 -10.48 2.84 0.17
CA ALA A 89 -10.93 2.07 1.33
C ALA A 89 -12.46 2.15 1.51
N GLU A 90 -13.02 3.36 1.44
CA GLU A 90 -14.46 3.60 1.53
C GLU A 90 -15.21 2.90 0.39
N ALA A 91 -14.69 2.97 -0.84
CA ALA A 91 -15.28 2.29 -2.00
C ALA A 91 -15.27 0.75 -1.87
N LEU A 92 -14.33 0.16 -1.12
CA LEU A 92 -14.26 -1.29 -0.88
C LEU A 92 -15.23 -1.79 0.19
N LEU A 93 -15.84 -0.91 1.00
CA LEU A 93 -16.75 -1.30 2.08
C LEU A 93 -17.90 -2.24 1.65
N PRO A 94 -18.54 -2.08 0.48
CA PRO A 94 -19.55 -3.02 0.01
C PRO A 94 -19.03 -4.45 -0.14
N VAL A 95 -17.78 -4.62 -0.57
CA VAL A 95 -17.13 -5.94 -0.71
C VAL A 95 -16.80 -6.51 0.67
N ILE A 96 -16.23 -5.69 1.56
CA ILE A 96 -15.96 -6.07 2.96
C ILE A 96 -17.23 -6.57 3.65
N ALA A 97 -18.35 -5.85 3.48
CA ALA A 97 -19.64 -6.24 4.01
C ALA A 97 -20.20 -7.51 3.37
N ARG A 98 -20.11 -7.64 2.03
CA ARG A 98 -20.62 -8.81 1.28
C ARG A 98 -20.04 -10.12 1.78
N TYR A 99 -18.73 -10.15 2.04
CA TYR A 99 -18.03 -11.34 2.53
C TYR A 99 -17.95 -11.42 4.06
N SER A 100 -18.59 -10.49 4.79
CA SER A 100 -18.55 -10.42 6.26
C SER A 100 -17.12 -10.40 6.81
N LEU A 101 -16.21 -9.75 6.09
CA LEU A 101 -14.79 -9.70 6.46
C LEU A 101 -14.62 -8.86 7.72
N GLN A 102 -13.61 -9.21 8.52
CA GLN A 102 -13.34 -8.59 9.80
C GLN A 102 -11.95 -7.95 9.75
N PRO A 103 -11.84 -6.68 9.33
CA PRO A 103 -10.59 -5.95 9.36
C PRO A 103 -10.06 -5.81 10.77
N ASN A 104 -8.74 -5.70 10.87
CA ASN A 104 -8.04 -5.20 12.04
C ASN A 104 -8.57 -3.81 12.42
N SER A 105 -8.35 -3.42 13.69
CA SER A 105 -8.79 -2.11 14.15
C SER A 105 -8.08 -0.99 13.37
N LYS A 106 -8.82 0.07 13.05
CA LYS A 106 -8.26 1.25 12.37
C LYS A 106 -7.06 1.84 13.14
N VAL A 107 -7.09 1.79 14.47
CA VAL A 107 -6.00 2.26 15.33
C VAL A 107 -4.72 1.46 15.06
N LEU A 108 -4.81 0.11 15.04
CA LEU A 108 -3.66 -0.74 14.79
C LEU A 108 -3.10 -0.54 13.37
N LEU A 109 -3.97 -0.38 12.38
CA LEU A 109 -3.55 -0.13 10.99
C LEU A 109 -2.88 1.23 10.84
N ALA A 110 -3.42 2.27 11.48
CA ALA A 110 -2.81 3.59 11.51
C ALA A 110 -1.42 3.55 12.20
N GLU A 111 -1.30 2.90 13.36
CA GLU A 111 0.00 2.73 14.04
C GLU A 111 1.05 2.10 13.11
N LYS A 112 0.69 1.04 12.39
CA LYS A 112 1.57 0.44 11.38
C LYS A 112 1.93 1.44 10.27
N GLY A 113 0.96 2.19 9.76
CA GLY A 113 1.21 3.22 8.73
C GLY A 113 2.22 4.26 9.17
N ARG A 114 2.19 4.68 10.45
CA ARG A 114 3.20 5.59 11.03
C ARG A 114 4.57 4.94 11.09
N ASP A 115 4.64 3.70 11.55
CA ASP A 115 5.91 2.98 11.69
C ASP A 115 6.63 2.83 10.34
N GLU A 116 5.89 2.60 9.26
CA GLU A 116 6.45 2.50 7.90
C GLU A 116 7.08 3.83 7.42
N THR A 117 6.64 4.99 7.93
CA THR A 117 7.22 6.29 7.54
C THR A 117 8.67 6.48 7.97
N VAL A 118 9.14 5.72 8.98
CA VAL A 118 10.51 5.83 9.51
C VAL A 118 11.54 5.60 8.40
N GLU A 119 11.28 4.68 7.48
CA GLU A 119 12.21 4.43 6.37
C GLU A 119 12.14 5.45 5.22
N TYR A 120 11.27 6.45 5.32
CA TYR A 120 11.04 7.49 4.30
C TYR A 120 11.34 8.90 4.82
N ALA A 121 11.47 9.08 6.13
CA ALA A 121 11.60 10.38 6.78
C ALA A 121 12.78 11.24 6.27
N GLU A 122 13.89 10.60 5.89
CA GLU A 122 15.12 11.28 5.47
C GLU A 122 15.32 11.30 3.94
N LEU A 123 14.35 10.83 3.16
CA LEU A 123 14.47 10.76 1.71
C LEU A 123 14.16 12.12 1.08
N SER A 124 14.95 12.51 0.09
CA SER A 124 14.53 13.58 -0.82
C SER A 124 13.26 13.18 -1.57
N TRP A 125 12.53 14.16 -2.12
CA TRP A 125 11.30 13.90 -2.86
C TRP A 125 11.48 12.89 -4.01
N THR A 126 12.58 13.01 -4.76
CA THR A 126 12.91 12.09 -5.85
C THR A 126 13.22 10.68 -5.33
N GLU A 127 13.97 10.56 -4.23
CA GLU A 127 14.28 9.25 -3.62
C GLU A 127 13.02 8.60 -3.04
N PHE A 128 12.13 9.38 -2.42
CA PHE A 128 10.82 8.95 -1.98
C PHE A 128 10.03 8.38 -3.16
N ALA A 129 9.91 9.11 -4.28
CA ALA A 129 9.15 8.68 -5.44
C ALA A 129 9.72 7.39 -6.07
N VAL A 130 11.06 7.29 -6.21
CA VAL A 130 11.71 6.07 -6.70
C VAL A 130 11.48 4.88 -5.76
N LYS A 131 11.54 5.09 -4.43
CA LYS A 131 11.28 4.03 -3.45
C LYS A 131 9.81 3.60 -3.48
N LEU A 132 8.88 4.56 -3.56
CA LEU A 132 7.45 4.32 -3.67
C LEU A 132 7.12 3.49 -4.93
N LYS A 133 7.66 3.86 -6.10
CA LYS A 133 7.46 3.09 -7.34
C LYS A 133 7.87 1.61 -7.19
N LYS A 134 8.98 1.35 -6.51
CA LYS A 134 9.47 -0.02 -6.24
C LYS A 134 8.54 -0.79 -5.30
N LEU A 135 7.97 -0.12 -4.30
CA LEU A 135 6.97 -0.67 -3.38
C LEU A 135 5.69 -1.08 -4.15
N LEU A 136 5.20 -0.24 -5.05
CA LEU A 136 3.92 -0.40 -5.75
C LEU A 136 3.95 -1.50 -6.83
N GLY A 137 5.08 -1.71 -7.50
CA GLY A 137 5.19 -2.66 -8.63
C GLY A 137 4.69 -4.09 -8.35
N PRO A 138 5.00 -4.72 -7.19
CA PRO A 138 4.39 -5.97 -6.78
C PRO A 138 2.87 -5.93 -6.59
N PHE A 139 2.31 -4.85 -6.04
CA PHE A 139 0.86 -4.71 -5.80
C PHE A 139 0.07 -4.54 -7.09
N VAL A 140 0.60 -3.82 -8.09
CA VAL A 140 -0.01 -3.77 -9.44
C VAL A 140 -0.26 -5.18 -9.97
N ARG A 141 0.77 -6.04 -9.95
CA ARG A 141 0.66 -7.43 -10.42
C ARG A 141 -0.30 -8.27 -9.58
N GLU A 142 -0.28 -8.04 -8.27
CA GLU A 142 -1.17 -8.73 -7.35
C GLU A 142 -2.64 -8.40 -7.64
N PHE A 143 -2.96 -7.13 -7.87
CA PHE A 143 -4.31 -6.67 -8.16
C PHE A 143 -4.77 -6.98 -9.58
N GLU A 144 -3.86 -7.07 -10.56
CA GLU A 144 -4.16 -7.66 -11.88
C GLU A 144 -4.67 -9.09 -11.74
N ASN A 145 -3.98 -9.92 -10.94
CA ASN A 145 -4.42 -11.29 -10.68
C ASN A 145 -5.73 -11.34 -9.87
N LEU A 146 -5.87 -10.47 -8.87
CA LEU A 146 -7.09 -10.39 -8.06
C LEU A 146 -8.32 -10.05 -8.92
N LEU A 147 -8.16 -9.16 -9.91
CA LEU A 147 -9.22 -8.79 -10.84
C LEU A 147 -9.66 -9.95 -11.75
N VAL A 148 -8.73 -10.81 -12.17
CA VAL A 148 -9.04 -12.01 -12.96
C VAL A 148 -9.92 -12.97 -12.16
N GLU A 149 -9.63 -13.12 -10.87
CA GLU A 149 -10.36 -13.99 -9.94
C GLU A 149 -11.69 -13.37 -9.44
N ALA A 150 -11.84 -12.05 -9.57
CA ALA A 150 -12.97 -11.31 -9.00
C ALA A 150 -14.34 -11.77 -9.57
N PRO A 151 -15.31 -12.10 -8.68
CA PRO A 151 -16.70 -12.26 -9.05
C PRO A 151 -17.25 -11.03 -9.77
N VAL A 152 -18.24 -11.24 -10.65
CA VAL A 152 -18.74 -10.20 -11.57
C VAL A 152 -19.21 -8.96 -10.82
N GLU A 153 -19.86 -9.16 -9.67
CA GLU A 153 -20.38 -8.13 -8.78
C GLU A 153 -19.30 -7.28 -8.10
N ASP A 154 -18.09 -7.82 -7.94
CA ASP A 154 -16.99 -7.13 -7.27
C ASP A 154 -16.02 -6.47 -8.24
N ARG A 155 -16.03 -6.88 -9.51
CA ARG A 155 -15.11 -6.36 -10.55
C ARG A 155 -15.02 -4.84 -10.60
N PRO A 156 -16.10 -4.04 -10.47
CA PRO A 156 -15.96 -2.59 -10.45
C PRO A 156 -15.07 -2.07 -9.31
N TYR A 157 -15.16 -2.69 -8.13
CA TYR A 157 -14.37 -2.30 -6.95
C TYR A 157 -12.93 -2.79 -7.05
N ILE A 158 -12.71 -4.01 -7.54
CA ILE A 158 -11.35 -4.53 -7.75
C ILE A 158 -10.64 -3.82 -8.91
N GLN A 159 -11.38 -3.40 -9.94
CA GLN A 159 -10.83 -2.57 -11.01
C GLN A 159 -10.44 -1.18 -10.48
N LEU A 160 -11.26 -0.58 -9.61
CA LEU A 160 -10.92 0.68 -8.94
C LEU A 160 -9.64 0.53 -8.10
N LEU A 161 -9.53 -0.56 -7.34
CA LEU A 161 -8.32 -0.91 -6.59
C LEU A 161 -7.10 -1.07 -7.52
N LEU A 162 -7.21 -1.78 -8.64
CA LEU A 162 -6.08 -1.87 -9.56
C LEU A 162 -5.72 -0.51 -10.20
N ASP A 163 -6.72 0.27 -10.59
CA ASP A 163 -6.52 1.56 -11.26
C ASP A 163 -5.85 2.59 -10.34
N HIS A 164 -6.14 2.57 -9.03
CA HIS A 164 -5.48 3.48 -8.08
C HIS A 164 -3.99 3.12 -7.96
N GLU A 165 -3.66 1.83 -7.85
CA GLU A 165 -2.30 1.34 -7.73
C GLU A 165 -1.47 1.69 -8.98
N ILE A 166 -2.06 1.56 -10.18
CA ILE A 166 -1.47 1.99 -11.44
C ILE A 166 -1.25 3.51 -11.44
N ALA A 167 -2.20 4.29 -10.94
CA ALA A 167 -2.08 5.75 -10.89
C ALA A 167 -0.97 6.21 -9.92
N LEU A 168 -0.86 5.57 -8.75
CA LEU A 168 0.23 5.79 -7.80
C LEU A 168 1.58 5.40 -8.40
N PHE A 169 1.65 4.29 -9.12
CA PHE A 169 2.88 3.86 -9.79
C PHE A 169 3.33 4.87 -10.85
N ALA A 170 2.38 5.36 -11.66
CA ALA A 170 2.65 6.36 -12.69
C ALA A 170 3.03 7.72 -12.08
N PHE A 171 2.36 8.13 -11.00
CA PHE A 171 2.74 9.30 -10.21
C PHE A 171 4.20 9.17 -9.72
N ALA A 172 4.54 8.05 -9.10
CA ALA A 172 5.88 7.81 -8.54
C ALA A 172 6.96 7.76 -9.64
N GLN A 173 6.64 7.25 -10.82
CA GLN A 173 7.52 7.28 -11.99
C GLN A 173 7.77 8.71 -12.49
N ALA A 174 6.70 9.50 -12.66
CA ALA A 174 6.79 10.88 -13.12
C ALA A 174 7.66 11.75 -12.19
N GLU A 175 7.39 11.69 -10.88
CA GLU A 175 8.12 12.48 -9.87
C GLU A 175 9.56 12.01 -9.65
N GLY A 176 9.82 10.70 -9.80
CA GLY A 176 11.10 10.07 -9.45
C GLY A 176 12.09 9.93 -10.59
N GLU A 177 11.62 9.68 -11.82
CA GLU A 177 12.48 9.31 -12.96
C GLU A 177 12.38 10.30 -14.11
N GLU A 178 11.19 10.86 -14.35
CA GLU A 178 10.94 11.72 -15.50
C GLU A 178 11.09 13.22 -15.19
N SER A 179 11.18 13.56 -13.89
CA SER A 179 11.18 14.95 -13.41
C SER A 179 9.98 15.75 -13.94
N SER A 180 8.82 15.11 -14.02
CA SER A 180 7.56 15.67 -14.50
C SER A 180 6.52 15.69 -13.37
N ASP A 181 5.45 16.48 -13.54
CA ASP A 181 4.39 16.57 -12.53
C ASP A 181 3.45 15.36 -12.63
N GLY A 182 3.57 14.44 -11.67
CA GLY A 182 2.80 13.21 -11.58
C GLY A 182 1.35 13.42 -11.14
N GLN A 183 0.97 14.61 -10.66
CA GLN A 183 -0.39 14.91 -10.18
C GLN A 183 -1.48 14.57 -11.23
N ILE A 184 -1.15 14.73 -12.52
CA ILE A 184 -2.05 14.38 -13.63
C ILE A 184 -2.54 12.92 -13.58
N HIS A 185 -1.73 11.99 -13.08
CA HIS A 185 -2.12 10.58 -12.98
C HIS A 185 -3.17 10.35 -11.89
N LEU A 186 -3.04 11.06 -10.77
CA LEU A 186 -4.00 11.03 -9.66
C LEU A 186 -5.33 11.68 -10.08
N ASP A 187 -5.26 12.82 -10.77
CA ASP A 187 -6.45 13.53 -11.23
C ASP A 187 -7.25 12.70 -12.26
N ASN A 188 -6.54 12.03 -13.18
CA ASN A 188 -7.15 11.13 -14.15
C ASN A 188 -7.83 9.93 -13.49
N PHE A 189 -7.23 9.37 -12.43
CA PHE A 189 -7.85 8.30 -11.64
C PHE A 189 -9.15 8.77 -10.99
N LEU A 190 -9.12 9.91 -10.29
CA LEU A 190 -10.28 10.49 -9.63
C LEU A 190 -11.41 10.80 -10.62
N GLN A 191 -11.07 11.34 -11.80
CA GLN A 191 -12.04 11.62 -12.85
C GLN A 191 -12.69 10.34 -13.39
N ARG A 192 -11.91 9.28 -13.63
CA ARG A 192 -12.40 8.01 -14.17
C ARG A 192 -13.35 7.31 -13.20
N HIS A 193 -13.00 7.29 -11.92
CA HIS A 193 -13.73 6.54 -10.88
C HIS A 193 -14.72 7.39 -10.08
N GLN A 194 -14.97 8.62 -10.51
CA GLN A 194 -15.78 9.61 -9.81
C GLN A 194 -17.19 9.10 -9.42
N ALA A 195 -17.77 8.17 -10.18
CA ALA A 195 -19.07 7.58 -9.86
C ALA A 195 -19.01 6.61 -8.66
N LEU A 196 -17.95 5.79 -8.59
CA LEU A 196 -17.76 4.84 -7.49
C LEU A 196 -17.29 5.54 -6.21
N LEU A 197 -16.43 6.56 -6.35
CA LEU A 197 -15.89 7.33 -5.23
C LEU A 197 -16.88 8.31 -4.59
N ARG A 198 -18.02 8.60 -5.23
CA ARG A 198 -19.05 9.54 -4.74
C ARG A 198 -20.26 8.86 -4.11
N ASN A 199 -20.30 7.53 -4.03
CA ASN A 199 -21.43 6.83 -3.42
C ASN A 199 -21.38 6.91 -1.88
N GLU A 200 -21.49 8.12 -1.36
CA GLU A 200 -22.13 8.38 -0.08
C GLU A 200 -23.65 8.23 -0.30
N SER A 201 -24.27 7.28 0.41
CA SER A 201 -25.74 7.26 0.58
C SER A 201 -26.17 8.31 1.58
#